data_AF-I4EFD9-F1
#
_entry.id   AF-I4EFD9-F1
#
_cell.length_a   1.000
_cell.length_b   1.000
_cell.length_c   1.000
_cell.angle_alpha   90.00
_cell.angle_beta   90.00
_cell.angle_gamma   90.00
#
_symmetry.space_group_name_H-M   'P 1'
#
loop_
_entity.id
_entity.type
_entity.pdbx_description
1 polymer ?
#
loop_
_entity_poly.entity_id
_entity_poly.type
_entity_poly.pdbx_seq_one_letter_code
_entity_poly.pdbx_strand_id
1 'polypeptide(L)'
;MGLFGRKQVPEKEPPKRDRPSKPGAWLFTLRSVPRHFEGIKTSIESTGEAKVYFGEALAYLKGQGVSLFRVEATGLNWVDALYDWWRNIERREAFTFDINLYVQNTVWVASLSEHSPEQIKNLIRDKAPTYQPQAVK
;
A
#
# COMPACT_ATOMS: atom_id res chain seq x y z
N MET A 1 -41.99 27.21 2.91
CA MET A 1 -41.19 26.56 3.97
C MET A 1 -40.17 25.65 3.31
N GLY A 2 -38.90 25.74 3.72
CA GLY A 2 -37.72 25.42 2.92
C GLY A 2 -37.31 23.94 2.80
N LEU A 3 -36.95 23.57 1.57
CA LEU A 3 -35.72 22.90 1.12
C LEU A 3 -35.03 21.90 2.07
N PHE A 4 -35.40 20.62 1.98
CA PHE A 4 -34.47 19.52 2.27
C PHE A 4 -33.82 19.06 0.95
N GLY A 5 -32.75 19.76 0.56
CA GLY A 5 -31.89 19.30 -0.52
C GLY A 5 -31.26 17.96 -0.12
N ARG A 6 -31.54 16.89 -0.88
CA ARG A 6 -30.80 15.63 -0.76
C ARG A 6 -29.33 15.96 -0.98
N LYS A 7 -28.52 15.78 0.07
CA LYS A 7 -27.05 15.85 -0.03
C LYS A 7 -26.66 14.78 -1.07
N GLN A 8 -26.20 15.21 -2.24
CA GLN A 8 -25.60 14.29 -3.21
C GLN A 8 -24.46 13.58 -2.49
N VAL A 9 -24.57 12.27 -2.34
CA VAL A 9 -23.42 11.45 -1.97
C VAL A 9 -22.44 11.63 -3.13
N PRO A 10 -21.23 12.17 -2.92
CA PRO A 10 -20.28 12.30 -4.01
C PRO A 10 -20.08 10.90 -4.60
N GLU A 11 -20.23 10.81 -5.92
CA GLU A 11 -19.96 9.59 -6.65
C GLU A 11 -18.54 9.17 -6.29
N LYS A 12 -18.41 7.99 -5.67
CA LYS A 12 -17.13 7.48 -5.21
C LYS A 12 -16.29 7.27 -6.47
N GLU A 13 -15.38 8.20 -6.76
CA GLU A 13 -14.52 8.14 -7.94
C GLU A 13 -13.96 6.71 -8.03
N PRO A 14 -14.14 6.02 -9.17
CA PRO A 14 -13.59 4.69 -9.31
C PRO A 14 -12.08 4.81 -9.06
N PRO A 15 -11.48 3.94 -8.24
CA PRO A 15 -10.07 4.03 -7.92
C PRO A 15 -9.31 4.06 -9.24
N LYS A 16 -8.60 5.16 -9.50
CA LYS A 16 -7.82 5.37 -10.70
C LYS A 16 -6.81 4.24 -10.77
N ARG A 17 -7.07 3.24 -11.62
CA ARG A 17 -6.19 2.09 -11.82
C ARG A 17 -5.03 2.55 -12.68
N ASP A 18 -4.16 3.36 -12.10
CA ASP A 18 -2.91 3.72 -12.75
C ASP A 18 -2.08 2.44 -12.90
N ARG A 19 -1.46 2.26 -14.06
CA ARG A 19 -0.47 1.19 -14.26
C ARG A 19 0.87 1.68 -13.71
N PRO A 20 1.79 0.77 -13.34
CA PRO A 20 3.19 1.14 -13.17
C PRO A 20 3.70 1.88 -14.42
N SER A 21 4.53 2.88 -14.22
CA SER A 21 5.04 3.75 -15.28
C SER A 21 6.54 3.99 -15.23
N LYS A 22 7.22 3.71 -14.12
CA LYS A 22 8.64 3.99 -13.91
C LYS A 22 9.51 2.77 -14.22
N PRO A 23 10.28 2.75 -15.33
CA PRO A 23 11.15 1.63 -15.65
C PRO A 23 12.14 1.33 -14.52
N GLY A 24 12.35 0.05 -14.22
CA GLY A 24 13.24 -0.41 -13.16
C GLY A 24 12.65 -0.32 -11.75
N ALA A 25 11.46 0.24 -11.56
CA ALA A 25 10.83 0.32 -10.24
C ALA A 25 10.45 -1.07 -9.71
N TRP A 26 10.65 -1.30 -8.41
CA TRP A 26 10.18 -2.52 -7.74
C TRP A 26 8.67 -2.53 -7.64
N LEU A 27 8.07 -3.68 -7.95
CA LEU A 27 6.63 -3.90 -7.91
C LEU A 27 6.28 -4.95 -6.85
N PHE A 28 5.49 -4.56 -5.88
CA PHE A 28 5.03 -5.45 -4.81
C PHE A 28 3.65 -5.02 -4.32
N THR A 29 3.09 -5.82 -3.42
CA THR A 29 1.79 -5.57 -2.81
C THR A 29 1.92 -5.62 -1.30
N LEU A 30 1.39 -4.60 -0.64
CA LEU A 30 1.16 -4.62 0.80
C LEU A 30 -0.30 -4.92 1.07
N ARG A 31 -0.56 -5.65 2.15
CA ARG A 31 -1.92 -5.87 2.68
C ARG A 31 -1.94 -5.60 4.17
N SER A 32 -3.00 -4.99 4.66
CA SER A 32 -3.17 -4.71 6.08
C SER A 32 -4.64 -4.61 6.46
N VAL A 33 -4.93 -4.03 7.63
CA VAL A 33 -6.30 -3.77 8.09
C VAL A 33 -6.94 -2.62 7.31
N PRO A 34 -8.24 -2.68 6.99
CA PRO A 34 -8.94 -1.60 6.28
C PRO A 34 -8.91 -0.24 6.97
N ARG A 35 -8.95 -0.24 8.32
CA ARG A 35 -9.09 0.97 9.15
C ARG A 35 -8.01 2.02 8.89
N HIS A 36 -6.77 1.60 8.61
CA HIS A 36 -5.64 2.51 8.48
C HIS A 36 -5.19 2.73 7.03
N PHE A 37 -6.08 2.48 6.06
CA PHE A 37 -5.74 2.57 4.64
C PHE A 37 -5.05 3.89 4.27
N GLU A 38 -5.65 5.03 4.61
CA GLU A 38 -5.09 6.34 4.24
C GLU A 38 -3.76 6.64 4.93
N GLY A 39 -3.59 6.21 6.18
CA GLY A 39 -2.33 6.41 6.90
C GLY A 39 -1.20 5.60 6.29
N ILE A 40 -1.44 4.32 5.99
CA ILE A 40 -0.46 3.45 5.31
C ILE A 40 -0.10 4.02 3.94
N LYS A 41 -1.11 4.40 3.14
CA LYS A 41 -0.89 4.98 1.82
C LYS A 41 -0.04 6.26 1.90
N THR A 42 -0.39 7.17 2.80
CA THR A 42 0.34 8.42 3.00
C THR A 42 1.78 8.16 3.39
N SER A 43 2.04 7.19 4.27
CA SER A 43 3.41 6.80 4.65
C SER A 43 4.21 6.23 3.47
N ILE A 44 3.60 5.39 2.63
CA ILE A 44 4.25 4.85 1.42
C ILE A 44 4.65 5.99 0.47
N GLU A 45 3.78 6.97 0.26
CA GLU A 45 3.98 8.04 -0.71
C GLU A 45 4.79 9.23 -0.15
N SER A 46 5.13 9.22 1.14
CA SER A 46 5.69 10.34 1.89
C SER A 46 7.02 10.89 1.36
N THR A 47 7.85 10.05 0.73
CA THR A 47 9.17 10.44 0.22
C THR A 47 9.17 10.76 -1.27
N GLY A 48 8.07 10.50 -1.99
CA GLY A 48 8.02 10.56 -3.45
C GLY A 48 8.77 9.42 -4.17
N GLU A 49 9.45 8.55 -3.43
CA GLU A 49 10.18 7.40 -3.97
C GLU A 49 9.28 6.21 -4.29
N ALA A 50 8.07 6.16 -3.73
CA ALA A 50 7.07 5.15 -4.00
C ALA A 50 5.70 5.75 -4.26
N LYS A 51 4.89 5.03 -5.04
CA LYS A 51 3.51 5.37 -5.39
C LYS A 51 2.62 4.15 -5.22
N VAL A 52 1.45 4.34 -4.62
CA VAL A 52 0.38 3.33 -4.65
C VAL A 52 -0.43 3.51 -5.94
N TYR A 53 -0.02 2.81 -7.01
CA TYR A 53 -0.70 2.92 -8.32
C TYR A 53 -2.07 2.22 -8.34
N PHE A 54 -2.29 1.30 -7.40
CA PHE A 54 -3.61 0.71 -7.14
C PHE A 54 -3.79 0.52 -5.64
N GLY A 55 -4.83 1.12 -5.07
CA GLY A 55 -5.18 0.99 -3.68
C GLY A 55 -6.66 0.64 -3.52
N GLU A 56 -6.97 -0.29 -2.62
CA GLU A 56 -8.32 -0.67 -2.26
C GLU A 56 -8.45 -0.73 -0.74
N ALA A 57 -9.26 0.18 -0.17
CA ALA A 57 -9.40 0.32 1.28
C ALA A 57 -10.04 -0.90 1.94
N LEU A 58 -10.94 -1.58 1.22
CA LEU A 58 -11.59 -2.81 1.69
C LEU A 58 -11.76 -3.77 0.51
N ALA A 59 -10.88 -4.75 0.44
CA ALA A 59 -10.95 -5.89 -0.45
C ALA A 59 -11.32 -7.15 0.38
N TYR A 60 -12.16 -8.02 -0.18
CA TYR A 60 -12.46 -9.32 0.41
C TYR A 60 -11.55 -10.39 -0.20
N LEU A 61 -10.59 -10.87 0.58
CA LEU A 61 -9.66 -11.93 0.16
C LEU A 61 -9.75 -13.11 1.14
N LYS A 62 -10.06 -14.30 0.61
CA LYS A 62 -10.13 -15.55 1.39
C LYS A 62 -10.98 -15.44 2.67
N GLY A 63 -12.11 -14.74 2.60
CA GLY A 63 -13.01 -14.54 3.74
C GLY A 63 -12.58 -13.46 4.74
N GLN A 64 -11.53 -12.69 4.45
CA GLN A 64 -11.05 -11.60 5.29
C GLN A 64 -11.15 -10.26 4.57
N GLY A 65 -11.60 -9.22 5.30
CA GLY A 65 -11.56 -7.84 4.84
C GLY A 65 -10.17 -7.26 5.07
N VAL A 66 -9.49 -6.89 3.98
CA VAL A 66 -8.11 -6.34 4.02
C VAL A 66 -8.03 -5.06 3.20
N SER A 67 -7.14 -4.16 3.59
CA SER A 67 -6.65 -3.10 2.70
C SER A 67 -5.58 -3.67 1.77
N LEU A 68 -5.55 -3.20 0.53
CA LEU A 68 -4.60 -3.64 -0.50
C LEU A 68 -3.91 -2.43 -1.13
N PHE A 69 -2.59 -2.50 -1.24
CA PHE A 69 -1.76 -1.48 -1.85
C PHE A 69 -0.82 -2.14 -2.85
N ARG A 70 -0.98 -1.88 -4.14
CA ARG A 70 0.05 -2.22 -5.13
C ARG A 70 0.97 -1.02 -5.29
N VAL A 71 2.24 -1.27 -5.02
CA VAL A 71 3.25 -0.24 -4.88
C VAL A 71 4.25 -0.35 -6.01
N GLU A 72 4.54 0.78 -6.61
CA GLU A 72 5.68 0.99 -7.50
C GLU A 72 6.70 1.84 -6.73
N ALA A 73 7.92 1.36 -6.57
CA ALA A 73 8.96 2.04 -5.81
C ALA A 73 10.26 2.17 -6.60
N THR A 74 10.82 3.38 -6.67
CA THR A 74 12.17 3.67 -7.18
C THR A 74 13.20 3.88 -6.06
N GLY A 75 12.73 3.96 -4.82
CA GLY A 75 13.53 4.02 -3.59
C GLY A 75 12.73 3.42 -2.44
N LEU A 76 13.40 3.14 -1.33
CA LEU A 76 12.83 2.40 -0.19
C LEU A 76 12.94 3.15 1.14
N ASN A 77 13.23 4.45 1.14
CA ASN A 77 13.33 5.24 2.38
C ASN A 77 11.96 5.43 3.05
N TRP A 78 10.87 5.32 2.28
CA TRP A 78 9.50 5.33 2.83
C TRP A 78 9.22 4.15 3.76
N VAL A 79 10.00 3.06 3.69
CA VAL A 79 9.83 1.90 4.60
C VAL A 79 10.08 2.33 6.04
N ASP A 80 11.10 3.16 6.29
CA ASP A 80 11.37 3.66 7.65
C ASP A 80 10.20 4.54 8.14
N ALA A 81 9.73 5.45 7.28
CA ALA A 81 8.58 6.31 7.58
C ALA A 81 7.29 5.51 7.84
N LEU A 82 7.10 4.38 7.14
CA LEU A 82 5.97 3.48 7.38
C LEU A 82 6.07 2.82 8.76
N TYR A 83 7.25 2.31 9.14
CA TYR A 83 7.45 1.72 10.47
C TYR A 83 7.27 2.75 11.58
N ASP A 84 7.81 3.96 11.43
CA ASP A 84 7.67 5.03 12.42
C ASP A 84 6.20 5.42 12.61
N TRP A 85 5.47 5.64 11.50
CA TRP A 85 4.05 5.94 11.55
C TRP A 85 3.27 4.79 12.19
N TRP A 86 3.53 3.55 11.79
CA TRP A 86 2.82 2.38 12.28
C TRP A 86 3.00 2.20 13.80
N ARG A 87 4.25 2.26 14.29
CA ARG A 87 4.54 2.19 15.74
C ARG A 87 3.87 3.31 16.53
N ASN A 88 3.78 4.50 15.95
CA ASN A 88 3.08 5.61 16.58
C ASN A 88 1.56 5.38 16.65
N ILE A 89 0.95 4.78 15.63
CA ILE A 89 -0.48 4.43 15.64
C ILE A 89 -0.77 3.31 16.64
N GLU A 90 0.00 2.22 16.64
CA GLU A 90 -0.22 1.12 17.61
C GLU A 90 -0.18 1.63 19.05
N ARG A 91 0.77 2.53 19.35
CA ARG A 91 0.89 3.16 20.68
C ARG A 91 -0.30 4.05 21.02
N ARG A 92 -0.78 4.85 20.06
CA ARG A 92 -1.89 5.79 20.27
C ARG A 92 -3.24 5.08 20.42
N GLU A 93 -3.42 3.97 19.70
CA GLU A 93 -4.70 3.26 19.66
C GLU A 93 -4.76 2.05 20.60
N ALA A 94 -3.64 1.67 21.21
CA ALA A 94 -3.49 0.44 22.01
C ALA A 94 -4.00 -0.81 21.25
N PHE A 95 -3.79 -0.83 19.93
CA PHE A 95 -4.22 -1.89 19.03
C PHE A 95 -3.08 -2.26 18.09
N THR A 96 -2.73 -3.54 18.07
CA THR A 96 -1.72 -4.08 17.18
C THR A 96 -2.36 -4.55 15.88
N PHE A 97 -1.70 -4.28 14.77
CA PHE A 97 -2.11 -4.79 13.45
C PHE A 97 -0.88 -5.04 12.61
N ASP A 98 -0.98 -5.89 11.60
CA ASP A 98 0.17 -6.25 10.77
C ASP A 98 0.06 -5.69 9.35
N ILE A 99 1.21 -5.54 8.71
CA ILE A 99 1.35 -5.21 7.30
C ILE A 99 2.12 -6.36 6.64
N ASN A 100 1.50 -7.01 5.66
CA ASN A 100 2.06 -8.17 4.99
C ASN A 100 2.57 -7.79 3.60
N LEU A 101 3.79 -8.21 3.28
CA LEU A 101 4.44 -8.05 1.99
C LEU A 101 4.16 -9.25 1.08
N TYR A 102 3.75 -8.95 -0.14
CA TYR A 102 3.52 -9.90 -1.21
C TYR A 102 4.22 -9.45 -2.49
N VAL A 103 4.65 -10.40 -3.31
CA VAL A 103 5.10 -10.15 -4.70
C VAL A 103 4.14 -10.80 -5.68
N GLN A 104 4.16 -10.35 -6.94
CA GLN A 104 3.23 -10.82 -7.98
C GLN A 104 1.75 -10.76 -7.54
N ASN A 105 1.43 -9.78 -6.69
CA ASN A 105 0.14 -9.56 -6.03
C ASN A 105 -0.33 -10.63 -5.03
N THR A 106 0.17 -11.88 -5.08
CA THR A 106 -0.40 -13.01 -4.33
C THR A 106 0.61 -13.86 -3.57
N VAL A 107 1.89 -13.83 -3.93
CA VAL A 107 2.93 -14.64 -3.31
C VAL A 107 3.38 -13.96 -2.03
N TRP A 108 3.10 -14.56 -0.88
CA TRP A 108 3.51 -14.01 0.41
C TRP A 108 5.03 -14.05 0.56
N VAL A 109 5.61 -12.98 1.09
CA VAL A 109 7.06 -12.85 1.31
C VAL A 109 7.40 -12.70 2.79
N ALA A 110 6.73 -11.78 3.48
CA ALA A 110 7.02 -11.48 4.88
C ALA A 110 5.88 -10.75 5.59
N SER A 111 5.83 -10.91 6.91
CA SER A 111 5.16 -9.99 7.82
C SER A 111 6.14 -8.86 8.21
N LEU A 112 5.71 -7.61 8.12
CA LEU A 112 6.53 -6.49 8.58
C LEU A 112 6.72 -6.50 10.10
N SER A 113 5.81 -7.12 10.86
CA SER A 113 5.95 -7.20 12.33
C SER A 113 7.10 -8.09 12.80
N GLU A 114 7.50 -9.05 11.95
CA GLU A 114 8.54 -10.04 12.22
C GLU A 114 9.93 -9.61 11.70
N HIS A 115 10.01 -8.48 10.99
CA HIS A 115 11.22 -8.04 10.29
C HIS A 115 11.54 -6.57 10.62
N SER A 116 12.83 -6.23 10.58
CA SER A 116 13.29 -4.85 10.65
C SER A 116 13.05 -4.12 9.31
N PRO A 117 13.00 -2.78 9.31
CA PRO A 117 12.92 -2.00 8.08
C PRO A 117 13.99 -2.40 7.05
N GLU A 118 15.23 -2.62 7.48
CA GLU A 118 16.31 -2.99 6.56
C GLU A 118 16.13 -4.40 5.99
N GLN A 119 15.63 -5.36 6.78
CA GLN A 119 15.30 -6.69 6.28
C GLN A 119 14.20 -6.63 5.21
N ILE A 120 13.17 -5.82 5.43
CA ILE A 120 12.11 -5.61 4.43
C ILE A 120 12.65 -4.96 3.16
N LYS A 121 13.52 -3.95 3.28
CA LYS A 121 14.17 -3.34 2.12
C LYS A 121 14.95 -4.37 1.31
N ASN A 122 15.70 -5.24 1.98
CA ASN A 122 16.46 -6.31 1.33
C ASN A 122 15.55 -7.35 0.68
N LEU A 123 14.46 -7.75 1.34
CA LEU A 123 13.47 -8.66 0.77
C LEU A 123 12.80 -8.08 -0.49
N ILE A 124 12.50 -6.79 -0.50
CA ILE A 124 11.97 -6.11 -1.69
C ILE A 124 13.00 -6.13 -2.82
N ARG A 125 14.27 -5.77 -2.54
CA ARG A 125 15.34 -5.79 -3.54
C ARG A 125 15.57 -7.17 -4.15
N ASP A 126 15.52 -8.22 -3.32
CA ASP A 126 15.78 -9.61 -3.73
C ASP A 126 14.60 -10.28 -4.44
N LYS A 127 13.37 -10.02 -3.98
CA LYS A 127 12.18 -10.79 -4.41
C LYS A 127 11.24 -10.02 -5.33
N ALA A 128 11.22 -8.68 -5.28
CA ALA A 128 10.23 -7.92 -6.04
C ALA A 128 10.62 -7.85 -7.53
N PRO A 129 9.70 -8.19 -8.45
CA PRO A 129 9.95 -7.96 -9.87
C PRO A 129 10.08 -6.47 -10.14
N THR A 130 10.94 -6.11 -11.09
CA THR A 130 11.09 -4.74 -11.57
C THR A 130 10.20 -4.49 -12.78
N TYR A 131 9.58 -3.32 -12.85
CA TYR A 131 8.80 -2.92 -14.02
C TYR A 131 9.68 -2.74 -15.25
N GLN A 132 9.28 -3.37 -16.35
CA GLN A 132 9.83 -3.12 -17.67
C GLN A 132 8.69 -2.64 -18.58
N PRO A 133 8.82 -1.49 -19.26
CA PRO A 133 7.82 -1.07 -20.23
C PRO A 133 7.74 -2.11 -21.35
N GLN A 134 6.53 -2.55 -21.68
CA GLN A 134 6.33 -3.42 -22.83
C GLN A 134 6.77 -2.66 -24.09
N ALA A 135 7.68 -3.24 -24.87
CA ALA A 135 8.04 -2.68 -26.17
C ALA A 135 6.76 -2.60 -27.01
N VAL A 136 6.37 -1.37 -27.38
CA VAL A 136 5.29 -1.15 -28.33
C VAL A 136 5.77 -1.74 -29.66
N LYS A 137 5.14 -2.84 -30.08
CA LYS A 137 5.32 -3.39 -31.43
C LYS A 137 4.44 -2.63 -32.41
#